data_AF-A0A8J4ASW5-F1
#
_entry.id   AF-A0A8J4ASW5-F1
#
_cell.length_a   1.000
_cell.length_b   1.000
_cell.length_c   1.000
_cell.angle_alpha   90.00
_cell.angle_beta   90.00
_cell.angle_gamma   90.00
#
_symmetry.space_group_name_H-M   'P 1'
#
loop_
_entity.id
_entity.type
_entity.pdbx_description
1 polymer ?
#
loop_
_entity_poly.entity_id
_entity_poly.type
_entity_poly.pdbx_seq_one_letter_code
_entity_poly.pdbx_strand_id
1 'polypeptide(L)'
;VECVVAVMGCGVPLARVELLDELSIQAVNKYSGTNFTVAPTLFFEFHGSSAAVSEQAELVGSLAKEYGGSRFEWATSPEERARLWKARHTAYWAAISLRPGCKGFPTDVCVPISRLTECVMESQEDARKAGLVAPIVGHVGDGNFHMMLVVDPREGGEVARARGVVGRMVHRALGMQGTCTGEHGIGYGKLPYLLAEHGRASLEVMHAVKAALDPHNIMNPGKLGSAPDALERLAAADATEIAVAAVN
;
A
#
# COMPACT_ATOMS: atom_id res chain seq x y z
N VAL A 1 -7.45 -0.11 -12.86
CA VAL A 1 -7.72 -1.42 -12.22
C VAL A 1 -8.42 -2.38 -13.19
N GLU A 2 -9.49 -1.98 -13.88
CA GLU A 2 -10.18 -2.85 -14.85
C GLU A 2 -9.24 -3.41 -15.92
N CYS A 3 -8.37 -2.58 -16.48
CA CYS A 3 -7.30 -3.03 -17.39
C CYS A 3 -6.43 -4.15 -16.78
N VAL A 4 -6.08 -4.07 -15.49
CA VAL A 4 -5.26 -5.09 -14.81
C VAL A 4 -6.03 -6.39 -14.67
N VAL A 5 -7.31 -6.33 -14.26
CA VAL A 5 -8.20 -7.49 -14.18
C VAL A 5 -8.33 -8.17 -15.54
N ALA A 6 -8.49 -7.40 -16.62
CA ALA A 6 -8.58 -7.94 -17.97
C ALA A 6 -7.26 -8.63 -18.41
N VAL A 7 -6.12 -7.98 -18.20
CA VAL A 7 -4.79 -8.55 -18.51
C VAL A 7 -4.57 -9.87 -17.77
N MET A 8 -4.90 -9.93 -16.47
CA MET A 8 -4.81 -11.15 -15.68
C MET A 8 -5.81 -12.22 -16.13
N GLY A 9 -7.04 -11.81 -16.49
CA GLY A 9 -8.07 -12.70 -17.02
C GLY A 9 -7.70 -13.33 -18.37
N CYS A 10 -6.87 -12.65 -19.17
CA CYS A 10 -6.28 -13.20 -20.39
C CYS A 10 -5.13 -14.18 -20.13
N GLY A 11 -4.74 -14.42 -18.86
CA GLY A 11 -3.65 -15.34 -18.52
C GLY A 11 -2.26 -14.81 -18.85
N VAL A 12 -2.08 -13.49 -18.99
CA VAL A 12 -0.77 -12.89 -19.24
C VAL A 12 0.13 -13.11 -18.00
N PRO A 13 1.31 -13.74 -18.13
CA PRO A 13 2.19 -14.01 -17.00
C PRO A 13 2.97 -12.75 -16.60
N LEU A 14 2.29 -11.84 -15.90
CA LEU A 14 2.88 -10.62 -15.37
C LEU A 14 3.93 -10.96 -14.31
N ALA A 15 5.10 -10.36 -14.43
CA ALA A 15 6.09 -10.40 -13.36
C ALA A 15 5.76 -9.36 -12.27
N ARG A 16 5.31 -8.18 -12.68
CA ARG A 16 4.84 -7.09 -11.80
C ARG A 16 3.81 -6.23 -12.50
N VAL A 17 2.89 -5.65 -11.72
CA VAL A 17 2.06 -4.53 -12.16
C VAL A 17 1.86 -3.54 -11.03
N GLU A 18 2.30 -2.31 -11.27
CA GLU A 18 2.27 -1.24 -10.27
C GLU A 18 1.39 -0.09 -10.71
N LEU A 19 0.75 0.57 -9.75
CA LEU A 19 0.00 1.81 -9.96
C LEU A 19 0.72 2.96 -9.26
N LEU A 20 0.81 4.10 -9.93
CA LEU A 20 1.00 5.42 -9.33
C LEU A 20 -0.22 6.28 -9.68
N ASP A 21 -0.83 6.95 -8.70
CA ASP A 21 -1.86 7.96 -8.95
C ASP A 21 -1.30 9.27 -9.51
N GLU A 22 -2.18 10.20 -9.90
CA GLU A 22 -1.81 11.50 -10.46
C GLU A 22 -0.86 12.27 -9.54
N LEU A 23 -1.15 12.25 -8.24
CA LEU A 23 -0.35 12.97 -7.25
C LEU A 23 1.04 12.35 -7.11
N SER A 24 1.16 11.03 -7.16
CA SER A 24 2.45 10.33 -7.17
C SER A 24 3.25 10.64 -8.43
N ILE A 25 2.60 10.66 -9.60
CA ILE A 25 3.27 11.05 -10.86
C ILE A 25 3.74 12.50 -10.82
N GLN A 26 2.91 13.41 -10.32
CA GLN A 26 3.29 14.81 -10.15
C GLN A 26 4.49 14.95 -9.20
N ALA A 27 4.48 14.22 -8.09
CA ALA A 27 5.59 14.19 -7.14
C ALA A 27 6.88 13.68 -7.78
N VAL A 28 6.80 12.55 -8.50
CA VAL A 28 7.93 11.93 -9.19
C VAL A 28 8.50 12.85 -10.25
N ASN A 29 7.67 13.51 -11.06
CA ASN A 29 8.13 14.49 -12.04
C ASN A 29 8.93 15.62 -11.40
N LYS A 30 8.43 16.19 -10.29
CA LYS A 30 9.12 17.25 -9.56
C LYS A 30 10.43 16.78 -8.91
N TYR A 31 10.42 15.58 -8.31
CA TYR A 31 11.55 15.05 -7.54
C TYR A 31 12.66 14.47 -8.41
N SER A 32 12.30 13.70 -9.43
CA SER A 32 13.23 12.94 -10.28
C SER A 32 13.54 13.63 -11.61
N GLY A 33 12.92 14.78 -11.90
CA GLY A 33 13.12 15.53 -13.15
C GLY A 33 12.53 14.82 -14.38
N THR A 34 11.48 14.02 -14.18
CA THR A 34 10.78 13.30 -15.27
C THR A 34 9.64 14.14 -15.84
N ASN A 35 9.10 13.71 -16.98
CA ASN A 35 8.05 14.42 -17.73
C ASN A 35 6.84 13.53 -18.06
N PHE A 36 6.51 12.58 -17.18
CA PHE A 36 5.33 11.73 -17.37
C PHE A 36 4.06 12.58 -17.41
N THR A 37 3.08 12.17 -18.21
CA THR A 37 1.74 12.78 -18.17
C THR A 37 1.15 12.59 -16.79
N VAL A 38 0.67 13.67 -16.16
CA VAL A 38 0.03 13.60 -14.83
C VAL A 38 -1.35 12.96 -14.97
N ALA A 39 -1.38 11.64 -14.83
CA ALA A 39 -2.54 10.76 -14.92
C ALA A 39 -2.24 9.48 -14.09
N PRO A 40 -3.25 8.70 -13.67
CA PRO A 40 -3.02 7.38 -13.09
C PRO A 40 -2.22 6.54 -14.09
N THR A 41 -1.09 6.00 -13.64
CA THR A 41 -0.14 5.32 -14.52
C THR A 41 0.11 3.90 -14.02
N LEU A 42 -0.02 2.94 -14.93
CA LEU A 42 0.32 1.54 -14.69
C LEU A 42 1.71 1.23 -15.25
N PHE A 43 2.51 0.51 -14.47
CA PHE A 43 3.81 -0.02 -14.89
C PHE A 43 3.70 -1.54 -14.95
N PHE A 44 4.07 -2.14 -16.07
CA PHE A 44 4.06 -3.60 -16.25
C PHE A 44 5.48 -4.12 -16.41
N GLU A 45 5.80 -5.24 -15.75
CA GLU A 45 7.04 -6.00 -16.00
C GLU A 45 6.68 -7.41 -16.47
N PHE A 46 7.45 -7.90 -17.43
CA PHE A 46 7.29 -9.20 -18.08
C PHE A 46 8.62 -9.96 -18.02
N HIS A 47 8.54 -11.29 -17.92
CA HIS A 47 9.71 -12.17 -18.03
C HIS A 47 9.46 -13.25 -19.06
N GLY A 48 10.48 -13.59 -19.84
CA GLY A 48 10.39 -14.63 -20.86
C GLY A 48 11.44 -14.47 -21.95
N SER A 49 11.27 -15.21 -23.04
CA SER A 49 12.02 -14.98 -24.26
C SER A 49 11.64 -13.63 -24.89
N SER A 50 12.50 -13.09 -25.76
CA SER A 50 12.20 -11.83 -26.45
C SER A 50 10.88 -11.89 -27.24
N ALA A 51 10.55 -13.04 -27.82
CA ALA A 51 9.28 -13.24 -28.53
C ALA A 51 8.08 -13.18 -27.57
N ALA A 52 8.15 -13.89 -26.43
CA ALA A 52 7.08 -13.90 -25.44
C ALA A 52 6.85 -12.52 -24.83
N VAL A 53 7.93 -11.78 -24.51
CA VAL A 53 7.81 -10.41 -23.97
C VAL A 53 7.20 -9.45 -24.99
N SER A 54 7.54 -9.56 -26.27
CA SER A 54 6.93 -8.73 -27.33
C SER A 54 5.44 -8.99 -27.44
N GLU A 55 5.04 -10.26 -27.52
CA GLU A 55 3.63 -10.67 -27.61
C GLU A 55 2.82 -10.18 -26.40
N GLN A 56 3.37 -10.34 -25.19
CA GLN A 56 2.73 -9.87 -23.95
C GLN A 56 2.60 -8.35 -23.92
N ALA A 57 3.64 -7.60 -24.32
CA ALA A 57 3.62 -6.14 -24.36
C ALA A 57 2.59 -5.62 -25.38
N GLU A 58 2.48 -6.26 -26.55
CA GLU A 58 1.49 -5.91 -27.58
C GLU A 58 0.05 -6.16 -27.12
N LEU A 59 -0.20 -7.31 -26.49
CA LEU A 59 -1.50 -7.64 -25.91
C LEU A 59 -1.89 -6.67 -24.80
N VAL A 60 -0.98 -6.41 -23.85
CA VAL A 60 -1.23 -5.46 -22.75
C VAL A 60 -1.42 -4.05 -23.28
N GLY A 61 -0.66 -3.62 -24.29
CA GLY A 61 -0.85 -2.32 -24.93
C GLY A 61 -2.22 -2.19 -25.60
N SER A 62 -2.71 -3.26 -26.22
CA SER A 62 -4.04 -3.31 -26.84
C SER A 62 -5.15 -3.21 -25.80
N LEU A 63 -5.05 -3.99 -24.71
CA LEU A 63 -5.99 -3.93 -23.59
C LEU A 63 -5.94 -2.56 -22.91
N ALA A 64 -4.76 -2.00 -22.66
CA ALA A 64 -4.62 -0.67 -22.07
C ALA A 64 -5.39 0.37 -22.88
N LYS A 65 -5.29 0.34 -24.21
CA LYS A 65 -6.05 1.23 -25.10
C LYS A 65 -7.56 1.01 -25.02
N GLU A 66 -8.03 -0.23 -24.96
CA GLU A 66 -9.46 -0.58 -24.82
C GLU A 66 -10.06 0.03 -23.54
N TYR A 67 -9.30 0.00 -22.44
CA TYR A 67 -9.70 0.56 -21.15
C TYR A 67 -9.31 2.05 -20.99
N GLY A 68 -9.12 2.79 -22.09
CA GLY A 68 -8.92 4.25 -22.08
C GLY A 68 -7.50 4.73 -21.74
N GLY A 69 -6.51 3.82 -21.73
CA GLY A 69 -5.10 4.15 -21.61
C GLY A 69 -4.63 5.03 -22.78
N SER A 70 -3.78 6.00 -22.46
CA SER A 70 -3.30 7.00 -23.43
C SER A 70 -1.98 6.57 -24.08
N ARG A 71 -0.85 6.90 -23.44
CA ARG A 71 0.50 6.60 -23.91
C ARG A 71 0.95 5.24 -23.37
N PHE A 72 1.36 4.33 -24.26
CA PHE A 72 1.97 3.05 -23.90
C PHE A 72 3.43 3.03 -24.40
N GLU A 73 4.36 2.94 -23.47
CA GLU A 73 5.80 2.82 -23.72
C GLU A 73 6.31 1.54 -23.07
N TRP A 74 7.17 0.82 -23.77
CA TRP A 74 7.82 -0.37 -23.25
C TRP A 74 9.28 -0.41 -23.67
N ALA A 75 10.08 -1.13 -22.89
CA ALA A 75 11.51 -1.23 -23.09
C ALA A 75 12.04 -2.61 -22.70
N THR A 76 13.08 -3.06 -23.40
CA THR A 76 13.78 -4.33 -23.13
C THR A 76 15.22 -4.14 -22.65
N SER A 77 15.83 -2.98 -22.91
CA SER A 77 17.18 -2.70 -22.42
C SER A 77 17.19 -2.47 -20.91
N PRO A 78 18.23 -2.93 -20.20
CA PRO A 78 18.37 -2.70 -18.77
C PRO A 78 18.29 -1.21 -18.38
N GLU A 79 18.89 -0.33 -19.19
CA GLU A 79 18.95 1.11 -18.94
C GLU A 79 17.57 1.76 -19.02
N GLU A 80 16.80 1.47 -20.08
CA GLU A 80 15.47 2.03 -20.26
C GLU A 80 14.47 1.43 -19.25
N ARG A 81 14.63 0.15 -18.92
CA ARG A 81 13.86 -0.46 -17.82
C ARG A 81 14.14 0.25 -16.50
N ALA A 82 15.40 0.49 -16.18
CA ALA A 82 15.77 1.22 -14.97
C ALA A 82 15.21 2.66 -14.98
N ARG A 83 15.19 3.33 -16.13
CA ARG A 83 14.58 4.65 -16.30
C ARG A 83 13.08 4.64 -15.97
N LEU A 84 12.32 3.70 -16.52
CA LEU A 84 10.87 3.58 -16.25
C LEU A 84 10.61 3.26 -14.78
N TRP A 85 11.33 2.27 -14.24
CA TRP A 85 11.14 1.82 -12.86
C TRP A 85 11.65 2.81 -11.82
N LYS A 86 12.53 3.75 -12.17
CA LYS A 86 12.96 4.83 -11.26
C LYS A 86 11.78 5.61 -10.70
N ALA A 87 10.70 5.80 -11.48
CA ALA A 87 9.48 6.45 -11.01
C ALA A 87 8.90 5.74 -9.77
N ARG A 88 8.69 4.42 -9.89
CA ARG A 88 8.14 3.60 -8.79
C ARG A 88 9.08 3.53 -7.59
N HIS A 89 10.38 3.34 -7.81
CA HIS A 89 11.36 3.22 -6.73
C HIS A 89 11.56 4.53 -5.95
N THR A 90 11.38 5.68 -6.59
CA THR A 90 11.54 7.00 -5.96
C THR A 90 10.24 7.57 -5.38
N ALA A 91 9.09 6.91 -5.61
CA ALA A 91 7.77 7.42 -5.28
C ALA A 91 7.61 7.84 -3.80
N TYR A 92 8.16 7.07 -2.86
CA TYR A 92 8.11 7.41 -1.43
C TYR A 92 8.82 8.74 -1.11
N TRP A 93 10.05 8.90 -1.61
CA TRP A 93 10.82 10.12 -1.39
C TRP A 93 10.21 11.31 -2.13
N ALA A 94 9.71 11.07 -3.33
CA ALA A 94 8.98 12.06 -4.11
C ALA A 94 7.74 12.56 -3.36
N ALA A 95 6.93 11.64 -2.80
CA ALA A 95 5.75 11.97 -2.01
C ALA A 95 6.09 12.87 -0.82
N ILE A 96 7.08 12.49 -0.01
CA ILE A 96 7.50 13.29 1.16
C ILE A 96 8.02 14.67 0.72
N SER A 97 8.70 14.77 -0.42
CA SER A 97 9.23 16.04 -0.94
C SER A 97 8.15 17.06 -1.30
N LEU A 98 6.89 16.64 -1.43
CA LEU A 98 5.75 17.55 -1.63
C LEU A 98 5.57 18.53 -0.47
N ARG A 99 5.91 18.12 0.77
CA ARG A 99 5.83 18.94 1.98
C ARG A 99 7.15 18.88 2.77
N PRO A 100 8.13 19.76 2.48
CA PRO A 100 9.41 19.79 3.19
C PRO A 100 9.22 19.92 4.71
N GLY A 101 9.96 19.12 5.49
CA GLY A 101 9.86 19.08 6.95
C GLY A 101 8.78 18.15 7.51
N CYS A 102 7.88 17.63 6.67
CA CYS A 102 6.91 16.60 7.04
C CYS A 102 7.53 15.19 7.01
N LYS A 103 6.77 14.21 7.48
CA LYS A 103 7.12 12.79 7.52
C LYS A 103 6.10 11.97 6.73
N GLY A 104 6.56 10.87 6.14
CA GLY A 104 5.67 9.86 5.58
C GLY A 104 5.04 9.03 6.69
N PHE A 105 3.73 8.84 6.63
CA PHE A 105 2.96 7.90 7.42
C PHE A 105 2.48 6.80 6.44
N PRO A 106 3.25 5.71 6.29
CA PRO A 106 2.94 4.67 5.32
C PRO A 106 1.70 3.90 5.74
N THR A 107 0.96 3.43 4.74
CA THR A 107 -0.21 2.57 4.91
C THR A 107 -0.07 1.36 3.98
N ASP A 108 -0.80 0.30 4.29
CA ASP A 108 -0.69 -0.97 3.56
C ASP A 108 -1.89 -1.85 3.89
N VAL A 109 -2.68 -2.20 2.88
CA VAL A 109 -3.79 -3.18 2.95
C VAL A 109 -3.86 -3.95 1.64
N CYS A 110 -4.42 -5.15 1.66
CA CYS A 110 -4.83 -5.84 0.43
C CYS A 110 -6.33 -6.10 0.46
N VAL A 111 -6.93 -6.11 -0.72
CA VAL A 111 -8.33 -6.49 -0.96
C VAL A 111 -8.40 -7.38 -2.19
N PRO A 112 -9.49 -8.14 -2.40
CA PRO A 112 -9.72 -8.79 -3.69
C PRO A 112 -9.58 -7.78 -4.83
N ILE A 113 -8.88 -8.12 -5.92
CA ILE A 113 -8.54 -7.19 -7.01
C ILE A 113 -9.81 -6.53 -7.59
N SER A 114 -10.93 -7.26 -7.64
CA SER A 114 -12.24 -6.75 -8.06
C SER A 114 -12.80 -5.62 -7.18
N ARG A 115 -12.32 -5.48 -5.94
CA ARG A 115 -12.69 -4.43 -4.97
C ARG A 115 -11.61 -3.35 -4.81
N LEU A 116 -10.46 -3.49 -5.47
CA LEU A 116 -9.33 -2.58 -5.33
C LEU A 116 -9.68 -1.13 -5.68
N THR A 117 -10.37 -0.91 -6.81
CA THR A 117 -10.79 0.44 -7.23
C THR A 117 -11.65 1.12 -6.16
N GLU A 118 -12.66 0.41 -5.65
CA GLU A 118 -13.57 0.91 -4.62
C GLU A 118 -12.81 1.28 -3.36
N CYS A 119 -11.94 0.38 -2.88
CA CYS A 119 -11.14 0.61 -1.68
C CYS A 119 -10.21 1.83 -1.81
N VAL A 120 -9.53 1.97 -2.96
CA VAL A 120 -8.64 3.10 -3.27
C VAL A 120 -9.43 4.41 -3.28
N MET A 121 -10.54 4.48 -4.02
CA MET A 121 -11.31 5.71 -4.20
C MET A 121 -11.91 6.20 -2.88
N GLU A 122 -12.48 5.31 -2.07
CA GLU A 122 -13.04 5.69 -0.77
C GLU A 122 -11.96 6.13 0.22
N SER A 123 -10.79 5.47 0.20
CA SER A 123 -9.68 5.83 1.09
C SER A 123 -9.05 7.17 0.67
N GLN A 124 -8.96 7.46 -0.62
CA GLN A 124 -8.54 8.75 -1.15
C GLN A 124 -9.52 9.87 -0.72
N GLU A 125 -10.82 9.60 -0.76
CA GLU A 125 -11.84 10.54 -0.30
C GLU A 125 -11.76 10.80 1.21
N ASP A 126 -11.45 9.77 2.01
CA ASP A 126 -11.18 9.92 3.44
C ASP A 126 -10.00 10.86 3.71
N ALA A 127 -8.89 10.70 2.98
CA ALA A 127 -7.72 11.57 3.10
C ALA A 127 -8.03 13.01 2.67
N ARG A 128 -8.78 13.18 1.57
CA ARG A 128 -9.21 14.49 1.07
C ARG A 128 -10.08 15.21 2.09
N LYS A 129 -11.09 14.55 2.67
CA LYS A 129 -11.95 15.10 3.74
C LYS A 129 -11.16 15.48 5.00
N ALA A 130 -10.10 14.74 5.29
CA ALA A 130 -9.19 15.00 6.40
C ALA A 130 -8.14 16.08 6.12
N GLY A 131 -8.10 16.63 4.89
CA GLY A 131 -7.13 17.64 4.48
C GLY A 131 -5.69 17.12 4.41
N LEU A 132 -5.50 15.82 4.13
CA LEU A 132 -4.19 15.18 4.11
C LEU A 132 -3.67 14.99 2.68
N VAL A 133 -2.38 15.22 2.48
CA VAL A 133 -1.67 14.89 1.24
C VAL A 133 -1.35 13.40 1.24
N ALA A 134 -1.87 12.65 0.26
CA ALA A 134 -1.88 11.20 0.29
C ALA A 134 -1.66 10.57 -1.10
N PRO A 135 -0.47 10.68 -1.71
CA PRO A 135 -0.19 10.04 -2.98
C PRO A 135 -0.27 8.51 -2.84
N ILE A 136 -0.74 7.84 -3.89
CA ILE A 136 -1.02 6.40 -3.88
C ILE A 136 -0.05 5.66 -4.79
N VAL A 137 0.52 4.59 -4.24
CA VAL A 137 1.19 3.52 -5.01
C VAL A 137 0.54 2.18 -4.72
N GLY A 138 0.62 1.22 -5.63
CA GLY A 138 0.11 -0.12 -5.32
C GLY A 138 0.66 -1.22 -6.19
N HIS A 139 0.86 -2.38 -5.56
CA HIS A 139 1.09 -3.67 -6.21
C HIS A 139 -0.27 -4.22 -6.67
N VAL A 140 -0.84 -3.61 -7.71
CA VAL A 140 -2.27 -3.78 -8.05
C VAL A 140 -2.62 -5.15 -8.63
N GLY A 141 -1.61 -5.93 -9.03
CA GLY A 141 -1.76 -7.33 -9.41
C GLY A 141 -2.04 -8.24 -8.22
N ASP A 142 -1.68 -7.80 -7.01
CA ASP A 142 -1.88 -8.54 -5.76
C ASP A 142 -3.06 -8.00 -4.94
N GLY A 143 -3.77 -6.99 -5.49
CA GLY A 143 -4.83 -6.28 -4.77
C GLY A 143 -4.31 -5.39 -3.62
N ASN A 144 -3.02 -5.08 -3.60
CA ASN A 144 -2.34 -4.32 -2.56
C ASN A 144 -2.15 -2.85 -2.96
N PHE A 145 -2.37 -1.93 -2.03
CA PHE A 145 -2.05 -0.52 -2.24
C PHE A 145 -1.64 0.19 -0.94
N HIS A 146 -0.98 1.32 -1.15
CA HIS A 146 -0.42 2.19 -0.12
C HIS A 146 -0.82 3.63 -0.41
N MET A 147 -1.38 4.28 0.60
CA MET A 147 -1.45 5.73 0.68
C MET A 147 -0.25 6.24 1.47
N MET A 148 0.57 7.09 0.85
CA MET A 148 1.72 7.72 1.49
C MET A 148 1.28 9.04 2.13
N LEU A 149 0.59 8.96 3.28
CA LEU A 149 0.13 10.14 3.99
C LEU A 149 1.34 11.00 4.41
N VAL A 150 1.39 12.26 3.99
CA VAL A 150 2.50 13.17 4.33
C VAL A 150 2.04 14.11 5.43
N VAL A 151 2.57 13.92 6.64
CA VAL A 151 2.11 14.58 7.88
C VAL A 151 3.21 15.43 8.54
N ASP A 152 2.87 16.61 9.03
CA ASP A 152 3.74 17.39 9.92
C ASP A 152 3.50 16.93 11.38
N PRO A 153 4.47 16.27 12.03
CA PRO A 153 4.30 15.83 13.42
C PRO A 153 4.23 16.99 14.42
N ARG A 154 4.60 18.22 14.02
CA ARG A 154 4.56 19.42 14.85
C ARG A 154 3.22 20.15 14.74
N GLU A 155 2.47 19.90 13.68
CA GLU A 155 1.14 20.46 13.51
C GLU A 155 0.12 19.65 14.32
N GLY A 156 -0.57 20.34 15.23
CA GLY A 156 -1.57 19.72 16.09
C GLY A 156 -2.65 19.01 15.28
N GLY A 157 -2.74 17.69 15.44
CA GLY A 157 -3.85 16.88 14.95
C GLY A 157 -3.68 16.23 13.57
N GLU A 158 -2.64 16.55 12.78
CA GLU A 158 -2.43 15.85 11.49
C GLU A 158 -2.20 14.35 11.69
N VAL A 159 -1.38 13.98 12.66
CA VAL A 159 -1.12 12.58 13.00
C VAL A 159 -2.41 11.87 13.45
N ALA A 160 -3.27 12.55 14.22
CA ALA A 160 -4.55 11.99 14.65
C ALA A 160 -5.51 11.80 13.47
N ARG A 161 -5.61 12.79 12.57
CA ARG A 161 -6.38 12.69 11.33
C ARG A 161 -5.89 11.54 10.45
N ALA A 162 -4.57 11.40 10.29
CA ALA A 162 -3.96 10.32 9.54
C ALA A 162 -4.32 8.96 10.13
N ARG A 163 -4.17 8.76 11.44
CA ARG A 163 -4.59 7.53 12.12
C ARG A 163 -6.07 7.21 11.89
N GLY A 164 -6.94 8.22 11.95
CA GLY A 164 -8.36 8.05 11.65
C GLY A 164 -8.63 7.57 10.21
N VAL A 165 -7.90 8.13 9.23
CA VAL A 165 -7.98 7.68 7.83
C VAL A 165 -7.48 6.24 7.70
N VAL A 166 -6.35 5.90 8.31
CA VAL A 166 -5.80 4.53 8.27
C VAL A 166 -6.75 3.53 8.91
N GLY A 167 -7.36 3.85 10.05
CA GLY A 167 -8.35 2.98 10.69
C GLY A 167 -9.54 2.68 9.78
N ARG A 168 -10.10 3.71 9.12
CA ARG A 168 -11.19 3.51 8.14
C ARG A 168 -10.74 2.67 6.95
N MET A 169 -9.54 2.92 6.43
CA MET A 169 -8.93 2.14 5.34
C MET A 169 -8.79 0.66 5.72
N VAL A 170 -8.29 0.35 6.92
CA VAL A 170 -8.15 -1.03 7.39
C VAL A 170 -9.51 -1.69 7.59
N HIS A 171 -10.45 -1.06 8.29
CA HIS A 171 -11.78 -1.63 8.50
C HIS A 171 -12.52 -1.88 7.19
N ARG A 172 -12.37 -0.98 6.21
CA ARG A 172 -12.88 -1.16 4.85
C ARG A 172 -12.26 -2.39 4.18
N ALA A 173 -10.94 -2.52 4.21
CA ALA A 173 -10.26 -3.67 3.62
C ALA A 173 -10.73 -4.99 4.26
N LEU A 174 -10.82 -5.07 5.59
CA LEU A 174 -11.35 -6.25 6.30
C LEU A 174 -12.80 -6.54 5.93
N GLY A 175 -13.65 -5.51 5.83
CA GLY A 175 -15.05 -5.66 5.36
C GLY A 175 -15.18 -6.16 3.92
N MET A 176 -14.14 -5.95 3.10
CA MET A 176 -14.03 -6.48 1.74
C MET A 176 -13.39 -7.88 1.67
N GLN A 177 -13.22 -8.56 2.82
CA GLN A 177 -12.50 -9.83 2.94
C GLN A 177 -11.01 -9.72 2.56
N GLY A 178 -10.44 -8.52 2.74
CA GLY A 178 -9.02 -8.23 2.62
C GLY A 178 -8.27 -8.40 3.93
N THR A 179 -7.07 -7.82 4.00
CA THR A 179 -6.17 -7.85 5.17
C THR A 179 -5.74 -6.45 5.58
N CYS A 180 -5.51 -6.25 6.88
CA CYS A 180 -4.94 -5.01 7.41
C CYS A 180 -3.48 -4.80 7.00
N THR A 181 -2.81 -5.80 6.43
CA THR A 181 -1.43 -5.70 5.95
C THR A 181 -1.15 -6.62 4.77
N GLY A 182 -0.69 -6.05 3.65
CA GLY A 182 -0.17 -6.84 2.54
C GLY A 182 1.26 -7.28 2.77
N GLU A 183 2.13 -6.30 3.05
CA GLU A 183 3.58 -6.53 3.09
C GLU A 183 4.32 -5.90 4.28
N HIS A 184 3.75 -4.91 4.99
CA HIS A 184 4.49 -4.18 6.02
C HIS A 184 4.50 -4.86 7.39
N GLY A 185 3.68 -5.90 7.55
CA GLY A 185 3.47 -6.58 8.82
C GLY A 185 2.72 -5.73 9.84
N ILE A 186 2.67 -6.22 11.08
CA ILE A 186 1.77 -5.67 12.10
C ILE A 186 2.39 -4.55 12.93
N GLY A 187 3.65 -4.75 13.35
CA GLY A 187 4.33 -3.83 14.27
C GLY A 187 3.49 -3.53 15.52
N TYR A 188 3.47 -2.27 15.94
CA TYR A 188 2.51 -1.77 16.94
C TYR A 188 1.26 -1.18 16.29
N GLY A 189 1.42 -0.54 15.13
CA GLY A 189 0.37 0.27 14.51
C GLY A 189 -0.85 -0.52 14.07
N LYS A 190 -0.71 -1.83 13.82
CA LYS A 190 -1.81 -2.68 13.34
C LYS A 190 -2.29 -3.73 14.35
N LEU A 191 -1.70 -3.78 15.56
CA LEU A 191 -2.17 -4.68 16.62
C LEU A 191 -3.67 -4.57 16.90
N PRO A 192 -4.29 -3.37 16.93
CA PRO A 192 -5.72 -3.25 17.21
C PRO A 192 -6.63 -3.95 16.19
N TYR A 193 -6.15 -4.22 14.97
CA TYR A 193 -6.96 -4.83 13.91
C TYR A 193 -6.87 -6.36 13.86
N LEU A 194 -5.89 -6.95 14.55
CA LEU A 194 -5.63 -8.39 14.52
C LEU A 194 -6.81 -9.24 14.99
N LEU A 195 -7.53 -8.77 16.02
CA LEU A 195 -8.70 -9.49 16.52
C LEU A 195 -9.82 -9.54 15.49
N ALA A 196 -10.04 -8.44 14.77
CA ALA A 196 -11.03 -8.37 13.71
C ALA A 196 -10.63 -9.22 12.50
N GLU A 197 -9.35 -9.26 12.15
CA GLU A 197 -8.86 -9.98 10.98
C GLU A 197 -8.77 -11.51 11.20
N HIS A 198 -8.20 -11.95 12.32
CA HIS A 198 -7.88 -13.37 12.53
C HIS A 198 -8.76 -14.06 13.58
N GLY A 199 -9.49 -13.30 14.39
CA GLY A 199 -10.29 -13.83 15.49
C GLY A 199 -9.45 -14.33 16.66
N ARG A 200 -10.12 -14.52 17.81
CA ARG A 200 -9.49 -14.88 19.09
C ARG A 200 -8.65 -16.15 19.02
N ALA A 201 -9.18 -17.22 18.43
CA ALA A 201 -8.52 -18.53 18.41
C ALA A 201 -7.15 -18.48 17.70
N SER A 202 -7.07 -17.76 16.57
CA SER A 202 -5.82 -17.59 15.82
C SER A 202 -4.78 -16.83 16.64
N LEU A 203 -5.20 -15.79 17.36
CA LEU A 203 -4.32 -15.00 18.22
C LEU A 203 -3.79 -15.80 19.42
N GLU A 204 -4.60 -16.68 19.99
CA GLU A 204 -4.17 -17.58 21.06
C GLU A 204 -3.10 -18.57 20.58
N VAL A 205 -3.22 -19.09 19.36
CA VAL A 205 -2.19 -19.93 18.75
C VAL A 205 -0.90 -19.14 18.52
N MET A 206 -0.98 -17.94 17.95
CA MET A 206 0.19 -17.08 17.75
C MET A 206 0.90 -16.77 19.08
N HIS A 207 0.12 -16.52 20.14
CA HIS A 207 0.65 -16.33 21.48
C HIS A 207 1.32 -17.59 22.04
N ALA A 208 0.69 -18.76 21.89
CA ALA A 208 1.26 -20.03 22.36
C ALA A 208 2.61 -20.32 21.69
N VAL A 209 2.73 -20.08 20.38
CA VAL A 209 3.99 -20.20 19.65
C VAL A 209 5.03 -19.21 20.20
N LYS A 210 4.65 -17.95 20.40
CA LYS A 210 5.53 -16.92 20.96
C LYS A 210 6.04 -17.30 22.35
N ALA A 211 5.15 -17.73 23.24
CA ALA A 211 5.50 -18.11 24.61
C ALA A 211 6.42 -19.34 24.67
N ALA A 212 6.25 -20.30 23.74
CA ALA A 212 7.13 -21.47 23.65
C ALA A 212 8.55 -21.10 23.16
N LEU A 213 8.66 -20.17 22.21
CA LEU A 213 9.94 -19.74 21.64
C LEU A 213 10.65 -18.65 22.46
N ASP A 214 9.90 -17.83 23.20
CA ASP A 214 10.37 -16.69 23.97
C ASP A 214 9.74 -16.64 25.37
N PRO A 215 10.06 -17.61 26.25
CA PRO A 215 9.44 -17.73 27.57
C PRO A 215 9.72 -16.53 28.50
N HIS A 216 10.76 -15.74 28.20
CA HIS A 216 11.11 -14.52 28.94
C HIS A 216 10.60 -13.24 28.26
N ASN A 217 9.92 -13.36 27.12
CA ASN A 217 9.37 -12.25 26.33
C ASN A 217 10.40 -11.14 26.01
N ILE A 218 11.63 -11.51 25.65
CA ILE A 218 12.71 -10.56 25.35
C ILE A 218 12.78 -10.17 23.87
N MET A 219 12.21 -10.97 22.98
CA MET A 219 12.23 -10.73 21.53
C MET A 219 11.04 -9.85 21.11
N ASN A 220 11.24 -8.53 21.05
CA ASN A 220 10.20 -7.56 20.64
C ASN A 220 8.91 -7.63 21.50
N PRO A 221 8.99 -7.36 22.83
CA PRO A 221 7.83 -7.38 23.71
C PRO A 221 6.74 -6.40 23.27
N GLY A 222 5.48 -6.78 23.43
CA GLY A 222 4.31 -5.92 23.14
C GLY A 222 3.88 -5.91 21.68
N LYS A 223 4.55 -6.66 20.80
CA LYS A 223 4.15 -6.85 19.39
C LYS A 223 3.40 -8.19 19.21
N LEU A 224 3.29 -8.65 17.97
CA LEU A 224 2.57 -9.87 17.58
C LEU A 224 2.86 -11.06 18.51
N GLY A 225 1.80 -11.71 18.98
CA GLY A 225 1.89 -12.88 19.86
C GLY A 225 2.26 -12.58 21.32
N SER A 226 2.43 -11.31 21.71
CA SER A 226 2.47 -10.92 23.13
C SER A 226 1.08 -11.09 23.78
N ALA A 227 1.03 -11.33 25.10
CA ALA A 227 -0.12 -11.82 25.88
C ALA A 227 -1.54 -11.48 25.35
N PRO A 228 -2.51 -12.44 25.33
CA PRO A 228 -3.85 -12.23 24.77
C PRO A 228 -4.64 -11.10 25.47
N ASP A 229 -4.49 -10.98 26.78
CA ASP A 229 -5.13 -9.94 27.59
C ASP A 229 -4.60 -8.54 27.26
N ALA A 230 -3.38 -8.44 26.72
CA ALA A 230 -2.84 -7.18 26.23
C ALA A 230 -3.53 -6.78 24.90
N LEU A 231 -3.84 -7.74 24.02
CA LEU A 231 -4.54 -7.47 22.75
C LEU A 231 -5.98 -7.00 22.96
N GLU A 232 -6.70 -7.53 23.96
CA GLU A 232 -8.04 -7.04 24.31
C GLU A 232 -8.00 -5.63 24.91
N ARG A 233 -6.99 -5.32 25.74
CA ARG A 233 -6.78 -3.95 26.25
C ARG A 233 -6.40 -2.97 25.14
N LEU A 234 -5.66 -3.42 24.13
CA LEU A 234 -5.28 -2.62 22.95
C LEU A 234 -6.44 -2.47 21.95
N ALA A 235 -7.37 -3.41 21.89
CA ALA A 235 -8.59 -3.29 21.09
C ALA A 235 -9.67 -2.43 21.78
N ALA A 236 -9.70 -2.42 23.12
CA ALA A 236 -10.61 -1.62 23.94
C ALA A 236 -10.12 -0.20 24.22
N ALA A 237 -8.80 0.05 24.14
CA ALA A 237 -8.26 1.39 24.14
C ALA A 237 -8.54 2.03 22.78
N ASP A 238 -9.22 3.16 22.80
CA ASP A 238 -9.36 4.03 21.63
C ASP A 238 -7.97 4.23 21.01
N ALA A 239 -7.85 4.20 19.67
CA ALA A 239 -6.57 4.20 18.95
C ALA A 239 -5.64 5.39 19.27
N THR A 240 -6.13 6.31 20.09
CA THR A 240 -5.52 7.49 20.69
C THR A 240 -4.46 7.19 21.75
N GLU A 241 -4.56 6.12 22.57
CA GLU A 241 -3.64 5.92 23.72
C GLU A 241 -2.42 5.02 23.45
N ILE A 242 -2.47 4.13 22.46
CA ILE A 242 -1.46 3.07 22.27
C ILE A 242 -0.16 3.60 21.65
N ALA A 243 -0.19 4.78 21.03
CA ALA A 243 0.89 5.26 20.16
C ALA A 243 1.84 6.29 20.81
N VAL A 244 1.81 6.47 22.13
CA VAL A 244 2.83 7.27 22.84
C VAL A 244 4.20 6.58 22.84
N ALA A 245 4.26 5.26 22.63
CA ALA A 245 5.51 4.49 22.61
C ALA A 245 6.11 4.25 21.21
N ALA A 246 5.43 4.64 20.12
CA ALA A 246 5.87 4.34 18.75
C ALA A 246 6.48 5.53 18.00
N VAL A 247 6.59 6.70 18.66
CA VAL A 247 7.13 7.95 18.08
C VAL A 247 8.36 8.46 18.86
N ASN A 248 8.82 7.71 19.86
CA ASN A 248 10.09 7.96 20.56
C ASN A 248 11.09 6.84 20.29
#